data_AF-A0A5C6XR23-F1
#
_entry.id   AF-A0A5C6XR23-F1
#
_cell.length_a   1.000
_cell.length_b   1.000
_cell.length_c   1.000
_cell.angle_alpha   90.00
_cell.angle_beta   90.00
_cell.angle_gamma   90.00
#
_symmetry.space_group_name_H-M   'P 1'
#
loop_
_entity.id
_entity.type
_entity.pdbx_description
1 polymer ?
#
loop_
_entity_poly.entity_id
_entity_poly.type
_entity_poly.pdbx_seq_one_letter_code
_entity_poly.pdbx_strand_id
1 'polypeptide(L)' 'MRSNIQDFLLQLNLASFLKVHLSYVVHKNYVTAFNAKEIKMETNKIPVSQKYLEEVYTILV' A
#
# COMPACT_ATOMS: atom_id res chain seq x y z
N MET A 1 -1.65 -8.66 -20.64
CA MET A 1 -2.89 -8.12 -20.06
C MET A 1 -2.61 -6.74 -19.51
N ARG A 2 -3.37 -5.72 -19.93
CA ARG A 2 -3.28 -4.36 -19.38
C ARG A 2 -4.51 -4.17 -18.48
N SER A 3 -4.30 -4.17 -17.17
CA SER A 3 -5.35 -3.96 -16.18
C SER A 3 -5.02 -2.70 -15.38
N ASN A 4 -6.04 -1.93 -14.97
CA ASN A 4 -5.87 -0.80 -14.07
C ASN A 4 -5.55 -1.34 -12.67
N ILE A 5 -4.75 -0.59 -11.89
CA ILE A 5 -4.53 -0.82 -10.46
C ILE A 5 -5.84 -1.01 -9.68
N GLN A 6 -6.91 -0.32 -10.09
CA GLN A 6 -8.23 -0.47 -9.46
C GLN A 6 -8.84 -1.85 -9.75
N ASP A 7 -8.85 -2.27 -11.02
CA ASP A 7 -9.32 -3.61 -11.40
C ASP A 7 -8.49 -4.72 -10.75
N PHE A 8 -7.18 -4.48 -10.60
CA PHE A 8 -6.28 -5.40 -9.91
C PHE A 8 -6.60 -5.51 -8.41
N LEU A 9 -6.93 -4.40 -7.76
CA LEU A 9 -7.35 -4.38 -6.35
C LEU A 9 -8.69 -5.09 -6.13
N LEU A 10 -9.62 -5.03 -7.09
CA LEU A 10 -10.90 -5.74 -7.01
C LEU A 10 -10.75 -7.27 -7.06
N GLN A 11 -9.72 -7.75 -7.75
CA GLN A 11 -9.42 -9.19 -7.87
C GLN A 11 -8.57 -9.72 -6.71
N LEU A 12 -7.86 -8.83 -6.01
CA LEU A 12 -7.05 -9.19 -4.85
C LEU A 12 -7.83 -9.07 -3.56
N ASN A 13 -7.48 -9.92 -2.60
CA ASN A 13 -8.02 -9.83 -1.27
C ASN A 13 -7.59 -8.50 -0.62
N LEU A 14 -8.52 -7.53 -0.57
CA LEU A 14 -8.33 -6.20 0.05
C LEU A 14 -7.91 -6.31 1.53
N ALA A 15 -8.12 -7.47 2.15
CA ALA A 15 -7.61 -7.75 3.49
C ALA A 15 -6.08 -7.83 3.53
N SER A 16 -5.42 -8.27 2.46
CA SER A 16 -3.96 -8.46 2.42
C SER A 16 -3.22 -7.32 1.72
N PHE A 17 -3.88 -6.61 0.82
CA PHE A 17 -3.28 -5.51 0.05
C PHE A 17 -3.81 -4.16 0.52
N LEU A 18 -2.95 -3.14 0.46
CA LEU A 18 -3.22 -1.79 0.93
C LEU A 18 -2.77 -0.80 -0.14
N LYS A 19 -3.65 0.14 -0.51
CA LYS A 19 -3.29 1.21 -1.43
C LYS A 19 -2.65 2.35 -0.65
N VAL A 20 -1.41 2.68 -1.01
CA VAL A 20 -0.58 3.65 -0.26
C VAL A 20 -0.31 4.90 -1.09
N HIS A 21 -0.51 4.80 -2.40
CA HIS A 21 -0.33 5.85 -3.37
C HIS A 21 -1.30 5.65 -4.53
N LEU A 22 -1.49 6.67 -5.36
CA LEU A 22 -2.29 6.55 -6.59
C LEU A 22 -1.81 5.39 -7.48
N SER A 23 -0.49 5.22 -7.54
CA SER A 23 0.23 4.28 -8.40
C SER A 23 0.83 3.07 -7.66
N TYR A 24 0.68 2.97 -6.34
CA TYR A 24 1.31 1.92 -5.55
C TYR A 24 0.33 1.23 -4.61
N VAL A 25 0.45 -0.08 -4.55
CA VAL A 25 -0.25 -0.99 -3.64
C VAL A 25 0.80 -1.86 -2.98
N VAL A 26 0.70 -2.04 -1.67
CA VAL A 26 1.62 -2.85 -0.87
C VAL A 26 0.89 -4.04 -0.25
N HIS A 27 1.60 -5.13 -0.02
CA HIS A 27 1.09 -6.25 0.74
C HIS A 27 1.41 -6.07 2.23
N LYS A 28 0.39 -6.08 3.09
CA LYS A 28 0.50 -5.76 4.53
C LYS A 28 1.49 -6.68 5.25
N ASN A 29 1.47 -7.99 4.97
CA ASN A 29 2.37 -8.96 5.61
C ASN A 29 3.87 -8.75 5.30
N TYR A 30 4.22 -7.97 4.29
CA TYR A 30 5.62 -7.70 3.91
C TYR A 30 6.06 -6.28 4.31
N VAL A 31 5.20 -5.52 4.99
CA VAL A 31 5.55 -4.22 5.53
C VAL A 31 6.39 -4.44 6.80
N THR A 32 7.63 -3.98 6.78
CA THR A 32 8.54 -4.10 7.93
C THR A 32 8.53 -2.84 8.80
N ALA A 33 8.32 -1.67 8.20
CA ALA A 33 8.13 -0.41 8.91
C ALA A 33 7.38 0.58 8.02
N PHE A 34 6.74 1.57 8.62
CA PHE A 34 6.14 2.68 7.88
C PHE A 34 6.43 4.01 8.57
N ASN A 35 6.40 5.09 7.79
CA ASN A 35 6.40 6.45 8.29
C ASN A 35 5.43 7.30 7.44
N ALA A 36 5.32 8.59 7.77
CA ALA A 36 4.40 9.52 7.11
C ALA A 36 4.73 9.83 5.63
N LYS A 37 5.82 9.30 5.08
CA LYS A 37 6.28 9.58 3.70
C LYS A 37 6.55 8.32 2.90
N GLU A 38 6.88 7.21 3.55
CA GLU A 38 7.27 5.96 2.91
C GLU A 38 6.92 4.74 3.77
N ILE A 39 6.63 3.63 3.10
CA ILE A 39 6.55 2.29 3.66
C ILE A 39 7.82 1.54 3.26
N LYS A 40 8.46 0.92 4.25
CA LYS A 40 9.60 0.04 4.05
C LYS A 40 9.13 -1.40 3.97
N MET A 41 9.62 -2.07 2.93
CA MET A 41 9.38 -3.50 2.68
C MET A 41 10.74 -4.12 2.40
N GLU A 42 11.32 -4.80 3.39
CA GLU A 42 12.70 -5.34 3.35
C GLU A 42 13.72 -4.35 2.76
N THR A 43 14.02 -4.47 1.46
CA THR A 43 14.98 -3.65 0.70
C THR A 43 14.35 -2.50 -0.09
N ASN A 44 13.03 -2.49 -0.24
CA ASN A 44 12.27 -1.51 -1.02
C ASN A 44 11.64 -0.43 -0.13
N LYS A 45 11.55 0.77 -0.70
CA LYS A 45 10.88 1.92 -0.08
C LYS A 45 9.80 2.42 -1.03
N ILE A 46 8.56 2.40 -0.57
CA ILE A 46 7.41 2.82 -1.37
C ILE A 46 6.86 4.13 -0.82
N PRO A 47 6.74 5.19 -1.63
CA PRO A 47 6.23 6.46 -1.16
C PRO A 47 4.74 6.37 -0.81
N VAL A 48 4.37 7.03 0.28
CA VAL A 48 2.98 7.17 0.74
C VAL A 48 2.50 8.58 0.38
N SER A 49 1.36 8.65 -0.28
CA SER A 49 0.70 9.94 -0.54
C SER A 49 -0.08 10.36 0.71
N GLN A 50 -0.10 11.66 1.03
CA GLN A 50 -0.84 12.20 2.17
C GLN A 50 -2.31 11.75 2.22
N LYS A 51 -2.96 11.67 1.05
CA LYS A 51 -4.35 11.20 0.93
C LYS A 51 -4.59 9.80 1.50
N TYR A 52 -3.59 8.92 1.43
CA TYR A 52 -3.68 7.53 1.88
C TYR A 52 -3.08 7.33 3.27
N LEU A 53 -2.50 8.37 3.86
CA LEU A 53 -1.72 8.28 5.08
C LEU A 53 -2.56 7.90 6.30
N GLU A 54 -3.76 8.48 6.42
CA GLU A 54 -4.70 8.16 7.49
C GLU A 54 -5.19 6.71 7.42
N GLU A 55 -5.52 6.24 6.22
CA GLU A 55 -5.94 4.85 5.98
C GLU A 55 -4.79 3.88 6.29
N VAL A 56 -3.58 4.21 5.83
CA VAL A 56 -2.36 3.42 6.09
C VAL A 56 -2.06 3.35 7.59
N TYR A 57 -2.17 4.47 8.31
CA TYR A 57 -1.94 4.51 9.75
C TYR A 57 -2.97 3.66 10.50
N THR A 58 -4.25 3.75 10.13
CA THR A 58 -5.33 3.00 10.77
C THR A 58 -5.22 1.49 10.57
N ILE A 59 -4.63 1.05 9.45
CA ILE A 59 -4.53 -0.37 9.11
C ILE A 59 -3.23 -1.01 9.63
N LEU A 60 -2.15 -0.23 9.81
CA LEU A 60 -0.84 -0.72 10.23
C LEU A 60 -0.52 -0.50 11.72
N VAL A 61 -1.35 0.25 12.45
CA VAL A 61 -1.25 0.49 13.91
C VAL A 61 -2.38 -0.22 14.63
#